data_AF-A0A9E5GGB1-F1
#
_entry.id   AF-A0A9E5GGB1-F1
#
_cell.length_a   1.000
_cell.length_b   1.000
_cell.length_c   1.000
_cell.angle_alpha   90.00
_cell.angle_beta   90.00
_cell.angle_gamma   90.00
#
_symmetry.space_group_name_H-M   'P 1'
#
loop_
_entity.id
_entity.type
_entity.pdbx_description
1 polymer ?
#
loop_
_entity_poly.entity_id
_entity_poly.type
_entity_poly.pdbx_seq_one_letter_code
_entity_poly.pdbx_strand_id
1 'polypeptide(L)'
;MSYHLDLEHLGLTYLKKRLFEEDLIPSYLILREELDERIASLQKEGITTLSQLKERLSKERTRKELSKISGISDAYLTVLKRALGGYTAKVVKLKEYPQTNLATIDALEQHQIKDNIALWTRSQNKEARSSLATECAVEPLELDELVCLTDLSRIQWVSPLFAKLLYNAGYKTVFLVSQGRCEEMAQRVKEETKNQSIFKGTVGERDFSRL
;
A
#
# COMPACT_ATOMS: atom_id res chain seq x y z
N MET A 1 8.24 -10.14 8.46
CA MET A 1 7.80 -8.73 8.33
C MET A 1 6.35 -8.63 8.76
N SER A 2 5.83 -7.45 9.11
CA SER A 2 4.38 -7.25 9.21
C SER A 2 3.80 -6.96 7.82
N TYR A 3 2.53 -7.28 7.59
CA TYR A 3 1.84 -6.90 6.35
C TYR A 3 1.77 -5.38 6.20
N HIS A 4 1.48 -4.67 7.30
CA HIS A 4 1.41 -3.21 7.35
C HIS A 4 2.67 -2.59 7.97
N LEU A 5 2.90 -1.31 7.67
CA LEU A 5 3.82 -0.48 8.45
C LEU A 5 3.34 -0.37 9.89
N ASP A 6 4.27 -0.44 10.83
CA ASP A 6 3.99 -0.36 12.25
C ASP A 6 3.86 1.11 12.71
N LEU A 7 2.65 1.65 12.55
CA LEU A 7 2.36 3.04 12.88
C LEU A 7 2.40 3.35 14.38
N GLU A 8 2.39 2.32 15.24
CA GLU A 8 2.50 2.49 16.70
C GLU A 8 3.93 2.89 17.10
N HIS A 9 4.94 2.44 16.35
CA HIS A 9 6.35 2.72 16.64
C HIS A 9 6.95 3.82 15.75
N LEU A 10 6.33 4.12 14.61
CA LEU A 10 6.77 5.21 13.73
C LEU A 10 6.32 6.56 14.30
N GLY A 11 7.27 7.47 14.47
CA GLY A 11 7.03 8.82 15.00
C GLY A 11 6.95 9.92 13.93
N LEU A 12 6.73 11.16 14.38
CA LEU A 12 6.63 12.32 13.49
C LEU A 12 7.93 12.66 12.74
N THR A 13 9.10 12.28 13.28
CA THR A 13 10.38 12.40 12.56
C THR A 13 10.41 11.54 11.30
N TYR A 14 9.84 10.32 11.36
CA TYR A 14 9.72 9.45 10.19
C TYR A 14 8.80 10.09 9.15
N LEU A 15 7.64 10.61 9.56
CA LEU A 15 6.71 11.30 8.67
C LEU A 15 7.35 12.52 8.01
N LYS A 16 8.06 13.36 8.78
CA LYS A 16 8.78 14.52 8.25
C LYS A 16 9.76 14.09 7.15
N LYS A 17 10.61 13.12 7.44
CA LYS A 17 11.60 12.59 6.47
C LYS A 17 10.89 12.14 5.20
N ARG A 18 9.82 11.36 5.36
CA ARG A 18 9.04 10.80 4.25
C ARG A 18 8.39 11.87 3.36
N LEU A 19 7.74 12.87 3.96
CA LEU A 19 7.12 13.98 3.22
C LEU A 19 8.14 14.88 2.50
N PHE A 20 9.34 15.00 3.06
CA PHE A 20 10.42 15.80 2.48
C PHE A 20 11.10 15.08 1.30
N GLU A 21 11.45 13.80 1.48
CA GLU A 21 12.27 13.05 0.53
C GLU A 21 11.49 12.40 -0.63
N GLU A 22 10.24 11.98 -0.42
CA GLU A 22 9.47 11.25 -1.45
C GLU A 22 8.96 12.17 -2.56
N ASP A 23 8.86 11.68 -3.81
CA ASP A 23 8.16 12.38 -4.89
C ASP A 23 6.64 12.37 -4.67
N LEU A 24 6.16 13.28 -3.82
CA LEU A 24 4.74 13.44 -3.53
C LEU A 24 3.91 13.69 -4.80
N ILE A 25 2.71 13.14 -4.84
CA ILE A 25 1.72 13.51 -5.86
C ILE A 25 1.38 15.01 -5.73
N PRO A 26 1.00 15.70 -6.82
CA PRO A 26 0.78 17.16 -6.80
C PRO A 26 -0.16 17.63 -5.69
N SER A 27 -1.23 16.87 -5.43
CA SER A 27 -2.22 17.20 -4.39
C SER A 27 -1.69 17.11 -2.95
N TYR A 28 -0.50 16.52 -2.74
CA TYR A 28 0.15 16.38 -1.44
C TYR A 28 1.29 17.39 -1.25
N LEU A 29 1.65 18.19 -2.25
CA LEU A 29 2.76 19.15 -2.14
C LEU A 29 2.58 20.18 -1.02
N ILE A 30 1.34 20.55 -0.71
CA ILE A 30 1.00 21.40 0.44
C ILE A 30 1.54 20.85 1.77
N LEU A 31 1.79 19.54 1.88
CA LEU A 31 2.38 18.89 3.06
C LEU A 31 3.84 19.29 3.31
N ARG A 32 4.49 19.99 2.37
CA ARG A 32 5.85 20.51 2.55
C ARG A 32 5.89 21.95 3.04
N GLU A 33 4.77 22.68 2.96
CA GLU A 33 4.68 24.05 3.46
C GLU A 33 4.80 24.04 4.99
N GLU A 34 5.75 24.81 5.53
CA GLU A 34 5.98 24.96 6.98
C GLU A 34 6.06 23.60 7.70
N LEU A 35 6.67 22.61 7.03
CA LEU A 35 6.67 21.22 7.51
C LEU A 35 7.26 21.11 8.92
N ASP A 36 8.33 21.85 9.19
CA ASP A 36 9.02 21.82 10.49
C ASP A 36 8.15 22.40 11.60
N GLU A 37 7.57 23.57 11.35
CA GLU A 37 6.68 24.25 12.28
C GLU A 37 5.43 23.41 12.56
N ARG A 38 4.84 22.81 11.52
CA ARG A 38 3.64 21.97 11.63
C ARG A 38 3.93 20.68 12.39
N ILE A 39 5.07 20.03 12.15
CA ILE A 39 5.49 18.85 12.92
C ILE A 39 5.70 19.23 14.40
N ALA A 40 6.37 20.35 14.67
CA ALA A 40 6.58 20.83 16.04
C ALA A 40 5.25 21.16 16.74
N SER A 41 4.30 21.78 16.05
CA SER A 41 2.96 22.04 16.59
C SER A 41 2.21 20.75 16.92
N LEU A 42 2.28 19.72 16.06
CA LEU A 42 1.67 18.42 16.37
C LEU A 42 2.32 17.75 17.59
N GLN A 43 3.63 17.85 17.75
CA GLN A 43 4.35 17.32 18.91
C GLN A 43 3.94 18.03 20.23
N LYS A 44 3.73 19.35 20.19
CA LYS A 44 3.26 20.13 21.36
C LYS A 44 1.88 19.67 21.84
N GLU A 45 1.03 19.20 20.93
CA GLU A 45 -0.28 18.60 21.24
C GLU A 45 -0.18 17.13 21.73
N GLY A 46 1.03 16.65 22.05
CA GLY A 46 1.26 15.31 22.61
C GLY A 46 1.21 14.18 21.58
N ILE A 47 1.19 14.48 20.28
CA ILE A 47 1.22 13.47 19.23
C ILE A 47 2.66 13.01 19.02
N THR A 48 2.95 11.75 19.36
CA THR A 48 4.29 11.17 19.25
C THR A 48 4.39 10.09 18.17
N THR A 49 3.29 9.41 17.85
CA THR A 49 3.25 8.29 16.88
C THR A 49 2.31 8.56 15.70
N LEU A 50 2.53 7.86 14.59
CA LEU A 50 1.66 7.96 13.41
C LEU A 50 0.28 7.36 13.67
N SER A 51 0.16 6.37 14.54
CA SER A 51 -1.13 5.80 14.95
C SER A 51 -1.99 6.85 15.65
N GLN A 52 -1.43 7.56 16.64
CA GLN A 52 -2.12 8.66 17.33
C GLN A 52 -2.54 9.77 16.38
N LEU A 53 -1.65 10.17 15.46
CA LEU A 53 -1.96 11.18 14.46
C LEU A 53 -3.10 10.72 13.56
N LYS A 54 -3.05 9.49 13.05
CA LYS A 54 -4.08 8.90 12.20
C LYS A 54 -5.42 8.85 12.92
N GLU A 55 -5.44 8.48 14.20
CA GLU A 55 -6.64 8.47 15.02
C GLU A 55 -7.23 9.88 15.17
N ARG A 56 -6.42 10.89 15.55
CA ARG A 56 -6.90 12.29 15.67
C ARG A 56 -7.45 12.84 14.37
N LEU A 57 -6.89 12.47 13.23
CA LEU A 57 -7.34 12.92 11.92
C LEU A 57 -8.56 12.15 11.39
N SER A 58 -8.87 10.98 11.95
CA SER A 58 -9.90 10.07 11.43
C SER A 58 -11.29 10.70 11.45
N LYS A 59 -11.68 11.31 12.58
CA LYS A 59 -12.99 11.92 12.80
C LYS A 59 -12.94 13.43 12.51
N GLU A 60 -13.99 13.95 11.88
CA GLU A 60 -14.07 15.38 11.55
C GLU A 60 -13.99 16.26 12.80
N ARG A 61 -14.68 15.88 13.88
CA ARG A 61 -14.68 16.61 15.15
C ARG A 61 -13.26 16.77 15.71
N THR A 62 -12.52 15.67 15.84
CA THR A 62 -11.16 15.68 16.42
C THR A 62 -10.16 16.37 15.51
N ARG A 63 -10.33 16.26 14.19
CA ARG A 63 -9.50 16.98 13.21
C ARG A 63 -9.72 18.49 13.29
N LYS A 64 -10.97 18.95 13.34
CA LYS A 64 -11.30 20.38 13.50
C LYS A 64 -10.82 20.94 14.83
N GLU A 65 -10.90 20.16 15.90
CA GLU A 65 -10.32 20.53 17.20
C GLU A 65 -8.79 20.65 17.10
N LEU A 66 -8.12 19.66 16.50
CA LEU A 66 -6.68 19.71 16.27
C LEU A 66 -6.27 20.94 15.45
N SER A 67 -7.06 21.29 14.43
CA SER A 67 -6.83 22.49 13.61
C SER A 67 -6.81 23.76 14.45
N LYS A 68 -7.75 23.90 15.39
CA LYS A 68 -7.85 25.08 16.26
C LYS A 68 -6.68 25.19 17.24
N ILE A 69 -6.31 24.08 17.89
CA ILE A 69 -5.28 24.09 18.95
C ILE A 69 -3.86 24.17 18.38
N SER A 70 -3.60 23.49 17.25
CA SER A 70 -2.27 23.47 16.61
C SER A 70 -2.00 24.66 15.68
N GLY A 71 -3.04 25.43 15.31
CA GLY A 71 -2.97 26.49 14.31
C GLY A 71 -2.86 25.98 12.85
N ILE A 72 -2.91 24.67 12.63
CA ILE A 72 -2.81 24.06 11.30
C ILE A 72 -4.18 24.06 10.62
N SER A 73 -4.27 24.45 9.35
CA SER A 73 -5.55 24.49 8.64
C SER A 73 -6.21 23.12 8.50
N ASP A 74 -7.55 23.06 8.58
CA ASP A 74 -8.30 21.81 8.36
C ASP A 74 -8.06 21.21 6.97
N ALA A 75 -7.79 22.07 5.97
CA ALA A 75 -7.44 21.66 4.63
C ALA A 75 -6.11 20.88 4.60
N TYR A 76 -5.07 21.41 5.26
CA TYR A 76 -3.80 20.70 5.41
C TYR A 76 -3.98 19.36 6.14
N LEU A 77 -4.68 19.37 7.28
CA LEU A 77 -4.92 18.17 8.08
C LEU A 77 -5.73 17.11 7.29
N THR A 78 -6.60 17.55 6.38
CA THR A 78 -7.34 16.66 5.47
C THR A 78 -6.44 16.05 4.41
N VAL A 79 -5.45 16.79 3.90
CA VAL A 79 -4.43 16.23 2.99
C VAL A 79 -3.54 15.24 3.75
N LEU A 80 -3.11 15.59 4.96
CA LEU A 80 -2.27 14.75 5.81
C LEU A 80 -2.97 13.44 6.17
N LYS A 81 -4.27 13.50 6.49
CA LYS A 81 -5.12 12.32 6.68
C LYS A 81 -5.06 11.37 5.48
N ARG A 82 -5.15 11.91 4.25
CA ARG A 82 -5.12 11.11 3.02
C ARG A 82 -3.74 10.49 2.79
N ALA A 83 -2.67 11.23 3.06
CA ALA A 83 -1.30 10.72 2.98
C ALA A 83 -1.07 9.56 3.95
N LEU A 84 -1.41 9.72 5.23
CA LEU A 84 -1.32 8.65 6.24
C LEU A 84 -2.20 7.45 5.92
N GLY A 85 -3.36 7.68 5.29
CA GLY A 85 -4.21 6.60 4.79
C GLY A 85 -3.52 5.70 3.76
N GLY A 86 -2.54 6.24 3.02
CA GLY A 86 -1.72 5.47 2.07
C GLY A 86 -0.68 4.56 2.71
N TYR A 87 -0.31 4.80 3.98
CA TYR A 87 0.70 3.97 4.68
C TYR A 87 0.12 2.65 5.21
N THR A 88 -1.20 2.49 5.16
CA THR A 88 -1.87 1.24 5.49
C THR A 88 -2.41 0.63 4.21
N ALA A 89 -1.81 -0.48 3.78
CA ALA A 89 -2.34 -1.29 2.69
C ALA A 89 -3.83 -1.60 2.93
N LYS A 90 -4.65 -1.43 1.90
CA LYS A 90 -6.09 -1.69 2.01
C LYS A 90 -6.33 -3.20 2.11
N VAL A 91 -7.37 -3.58 2.86
CA VAL A 91 -7.93 -4.93 2.78
C VAL A 91 -8.56 -5.08 1.40
N VAL A 92 -8.17 -6.12 0.68
CA VAL A 92 -8.63 -6.43 -0.68
C VAL A 92 -9.11 -7.87 -0.68
N LYS A 93 -10.33 -8.12 -1.14
CA LYS A 93 -10.82 -9.50 -1.29
C LYS A 93 -10.08 -10.22 -2.41
N LEU A 94 -9.82 -11.51 -2.25
CA LEU A 94 -9.04 -12.26 -3.25
C LEU A 94 -9.70 -12.22 -4.66
N LYS A 95 -11.02 -12.22 -4.72
CA LYS A 95 -11.79 -12.08 -5.97
C LYS A 95 -11.66 -10.72 -6.68
N GLU A 96 -11.07 -9.72 -6.06
CA GLU A 96 -10.80 -8.42 -6.70
C GLU A 96 -9.53 -8.43 -7.54
N TYR A 97 -8.69 -9.47 -7.41
CA TYR A 97 -7.52 -9.63 -8.27
C TYR A 97 -7.93 -10.11 -9.68
N PRO A 98 -7.61 -9.36 -10.74
CA PRO A 98 -8.05 -9.70 -12.09
C PRO A 98 -7.32 -10.94 -12.63
N GLN A 99 -8.01 -11.70 -13.47
CA GLN A 99 -7.48 -12.87 -14.18
C GLN A 99 -6.87 -13.93 -13.24
N THR A 100 -7.47 -14.12 -12.08
CA THR A 100 -7.12 -15.19 -11.13
C THR A 100 -8.14 -16.32 -11.21
N ASN A 101 -7.73 -17.54 -10.85
CA ASN A 101 -8.62 -18.69 -10.89
C ASN A 101 -9.63 -18.64 -9.74
N LEU A 102 -10.92 -18.52 -10.08
CA LEU A 102 -12.01 -18.46 -9.10
C LEU A 102 -12.13 -19.75 -8.28
N ALA A 103 -11.83 -20.92 -8.84
CA ALA A 103 -11.88 -22.18 -8.09
C ALA A 103 -10.86 -22.20 -6.94
N THR A 104 -9.66 -21.66 -7.18
CA THR A 104 -8.62 -21.52 -6.15
C THR A 104 -9.02 -20.50 -5.09
N ILE A 105 -9.67 -19.40 -5.48
CA ILE A 105 -10.21 -18.42 -4.53
C ILE A 105 -11.31 -19.06 -3.66
N ASP A 106 -12.26 -19.76 -4.28
CA ASP A 106 -13.37 -20.41 -3.57
C ASP A 106 -12.85 -21.44 -2.55
N ALA A 107 -11.82 -22.21 -2.91
CA ALA A 107 -11.16 -23.16 -2.02
C ALA A 107 -10.51 -22.47 -0.81
N LEU A 108 -9.79 -21.36 -1.04
CA LEU A 108 -9.22 -20.54 0.04
C LEU A 108 -10.31 -19.95 0.95
N GLU A 109 -11.43 -19.50 0.39
CA GLU A 109 -12.54 -18.94 1.17
C GLU A 109 -13.19 -19.97 2.10
N GLN A 110 -13.24 -21.26 1.71
CA GLN A 110 -13.70 -22.34 2.61
C GLN A 110 -12.84 -22.45 3.88
N HIS A 111 -11.56 -22.12 3.77
CA HIS A 111 -10.61 -22.08 4.90
C HIS A 111 -10.57 -20.69 5.57
N GLN A 112 -11.58 -19.84 5.35
CA GLN A 112 -11.68 -18.47 5.87
C GLN A 112 -10.58 -17.51 5.38
N ILE A 113 -9.89 -17.84 4.29
CA ILE A 113 -8.87 -16.98 3.68
C ILE A 113 -9.55 -16.16 2.57
N LYS A 114 -10.08 -14.99 2.94
CA LYS A 114 -10.95 -14.19 2.06
C LYS A 114 -10.29 -12.95 1.48
N ASP A 115 -9.19 -12.50 2.07
CA ASP A 115 -8.51 -11.26 1.72
C ASP A 115 -6.99 -11.40 1.71
N ASN A 116 -6.36 -10.35 1.19
CA ASN A 116 -4.93 -10.25 1.02
C ASN A 116 -4.13 -10.39 2.33
N ILE A 117 -4.65 -9.89 3.45
CA ILE A 117 -3.98 -9.97 4.75
C ILE A 117 -4.03 -11.41 5.27
N ALA A 118 -5.20 -12.04 5.20
CA ALA A 118 -5.38 -13.43 5.63
C ALA A 118 -4.46 -14.39 4.84
N LEU A 119 -4.42 -14.23 3.51
CA LEU A 119 -3.58 -15.06 2.64
C LEU A 119 -2.10 -14.83 2.94
N TRP A 120 -1.65 -13.57 2.98
CA TRP A 120 -0.25 -13.25 3.23
C TRP A 120 0.22 -13.77 4.60
N THR A 121 -0.62 -13.65 5.63
CA THR A 121 -0.32 -14.13 6.98
C THR A 121 -0.06 -15.64 7.00
N ARG A 122 -0.79 -16.40 6.18
CA ARG A 122 -0.71 -17.86 6.06
C ARG A 122 0.38 -18.36 5.11
N SER A 123 1.07 -17.49 4.37
CA SER A 123 1.91 -17.86 3.20
C SER A 123 3.30 -17.20 3.17
N GLN A 124 3.81 -16.79 4.33
CA GLN A 124 5.02 -15.96 4.46
C GLN A 124 6.32 -16.60 3.94
N ASN A 125 6.38 -17.93 3.86
CA ASN A 125 7.54 -18.68 3.38
C ASN A 125 7.13 -19.87 2.52
N LYS A 126 8.12 -20.53 1.90
CA LYS A 126 7.91 -21.60 0.92
C LYS A 126 7.23 -22.82 1.54
N GLU A 127 7.60 -23.15 2.77
CA GLU A 127 7.04 -24.26 3.54
C GLU A 127 5.57 -23.99 3.84
N ALA A 128 5.23 -22.78 4.32
CA ALA A 128 3.86 -22.36 4.60
C ALA A 128 2.99 -22.36 3.34
N ARG A 129 3.52 -21.92 2.20
CA ARG A 129 2.81 -22.00 0.90
C ARG A 129 2.53 -23.43 0.49
N SER A 130 3.51 -24.32 0.62
CA SER A 130 3.37 -25.74 0.26
C SER A 130 2.32 -26.44 1.15
N SER A 131 2.37 -26.18 2.45
CA SER A 131 1.39 -26.67 3.41
C SER A 131 -0.01 -26.12 3.11
N LEU A 132 -0.12 -24.83 2.80
CA LEU A 132 -1.40 -24.20 2.49
C LEU A 132 -2.00 -24.72 1.18
N ALA A 133 -1.18 -24.92 0.15
CA ALA A 133 -1.64 -25.50 -1.13
C ALA A 133 -2.24 -26.89 -0.90
N THR A 134 -1.58 -27.70 -0.08
CA THR A 134 -2.05 -29.04 0.29
C THR A 134 -3.32 -28.97 1.14
N GLU A 135 -3.36 -28.09 2.14
CA GLU A 135 -4.50 -27.91 3.05
C GLU A 135 -5.77 -27.51 2.29
N CYS A 136 -5.66 -26.54 1.38
CA CYS A 136 -6.80 -26.04 0.61
C CYS A 136 -7.05 -26.82 -0.69
N ALA A 137 -6.24 -27.85 -0.99
CA ALA A 137 -6.29 -28.62 -2.23
C ALA A 137 -6.27 -27.73 -3.49
N VAL A 138 -5.36 -26.74 -3.52
CA VAL A 138 -5.18 -25.81 -4.65
C VAL A 138 -3.86 -26.05 -5.36
N GLU A 139 -3.77 -25.62 -6.61
CA GLU A 139 -2.55 -25.74 -7.39
C GLU A 139 -1.45 -24.78 -6.85
N PRO A 140 -0.21 -25.25 -6.61
CA PRO A 140 0.85 -24.44 -6.02
C PRO A 140 1.25 -23.16 -6.78
N LEU A 141 1.31 -23.16 -8.11
CA LEU A 141 1.59 -21.99 -8.94
C LEU A 141 0.45 -20.96 -8.88
N GLU A 142 -0.81 -21.40 -8.89
CA GLU A 142 -1.98 -20.51 -8.73
C GLU A 142 -2.00 -19.85 -7.34
N LEU A 143 -1.67 -20.62 -6.31
CA LEU A 143 -1.48 -20.07 -4.97
C LEU A 143 -0.31 -19.07 -4.94
N ASP A 144 0.83 -19.42 -5.53
CA ASP A 144 2.01 -18.55 -5.54
C ASP A 144 1.75 -17.22 -6.25
N GLU A 145 1.00 -17.24 -7.35
CA GLU A 145 0.51 -16.03 -8.01
C GLU A 145 -0.29 -15.16 -7.04
N LEU A 146 -1.33 -15.70 -6.40
CA LEU A 146 -2.14 -14.93 -5.45
C LEU A 146 -1.29 -14.36 -4.32
N VAL A 147 -0.37 -15.15 -3.76
CA VAL A 147 0.54 -14.68 -2.71
C VAL A 147 1.39 -13.50 -3.20
N CYS A 148 1.94 -13.58 -4.41
CA CYS A 148 2.69 -12.48 -5.03
C CYS A 148 1.83 -11.22 -5.19
N LEU A 149 0.59 -11.36 -5.68
CA LEU A 149 -0.34 -10.25 -5.83
C LEU A 149 -0.69 -9.58 -4.48
N THR A 150 -0.83 -10.38 -3.41
CA THR A 150 -1.03 -9.86 -2.05
C THR A 150 0.19 -9.13 -1.51
N ASP A 151 1.40 -9.62 -1.81
CA ASP A 151 2.64 -8.95 -1.40
C ASP A 151 2.77 -7.59 -2.09
N LEU A 152 2.56 -7.54 -3.42
CA LEU A 152 2.61 -6.30 -4.21
C LEU A 152 1.57 -5.26 -3.76
N SER A 153 0.39 -5.72 -3.32
CA SER A 153 -0.68 -4.83 -2.82
C SER A 153 -0.38 -4.17 -1.47
N ARG A 154 0.79 -4.48 -0.86
CA ARG A 154 1.29 -3.77 0.32
C ARG A 154 1.92 -2.42 -0.02
N ILE A 155 2.34 -2.24 -1.27
CA ILE A 155 2.99 -1.02 -1.75
C ILE A 155 1.96 0.10 -1.79
N GLN A 156 2.37 1.28 -1.33
CA GLN A 156 1.52 2.47 -1.37
C GLN A 156 1.07 2.75 -2.81
N TRP A 157 -0.21 3.07 -2.99
CA TRP A 157 -0.85 3.36 -4.30
C TRP A 157 -1.01 2.17 -5.26
N VAL A 158 -0.55 0.97 -4.90
CA VAL A 158 -0.76 -0.23 -5.72
C VAL A 158 -2.15 -0.81 -5.48
N SER A 159 -2.96 -0.82 -6.54
CA SER A 159 -4.28 -1.47 -6.56
C SER A 159 -4.15 -2.94 -7.01
N PRO A 160 -5.18 -3.78 -6.84
CA PRO A 160 -5.14 -5.18 -7.30
C PRO A 160 -4.83 -5.31 -8.79
N LEU A 161 -5.38 -4.38 -9.58
CA LEU A 161 -5.11 -4.25 -11.00
C LEU A 161 -3.65 -3.96 -11.30
N PHE A 162 -3.07 -3.00 -10.58
CA PHE A 162 -1.68 -2.59 -10.78
C PHE A 162 -0.70 -3.65 -10.24
N ALA A 163 -1.05 -4.36 -9.16
CA ALA A 163 -0.32 -5.53 -8.69
C ALA A 163 -0.24 -6.62 -9.77
N LYS A 164 -1.34 -6.88 -10.49
CA LYS A 164 -1.34 -7.83 -11.62
C LYS A 164 -0.43 -7.38 -12.76
N LEU A 165 -0.44 -6.08 -13.09
CA LEU A 165 0.48 -5.54 -14.10
C LEU A 165 1.96 -5.69 -13.69
N LEU A 166 2.30 -5.39 -12.43
CA LEU A 166 3.64 -5.59 -11.89
C LEU A 166 4.06 -7.07 -11.95
N TYR A 167 3.17 -7.96 -11.53
CA TYR A 167 3.40 -9.41 -11.57
C TYR A 167 3.68 -9.90 -12.99
N ASN A 168 2.83 -9.52 -13.95
CA ASN A 168 2.99 -9.90 -15.36
C ASN A 168 4.28 -9.32 -15.96
N ALA A 169 4.68 -8.11 -15.55
CA ALA A 169 5.95 -7.48 -15.94
C ALA A 169 7.19 -8.11 -15.26
N GLY A 170 7.01 -9.17 -14.47
CA GLY A 170 8.08 -9.94 -13.81
C GLY A 170 8.41 -9.50 -12.39
N TYR A 171 7.75 -8.48 -11.85
CA TYR A 171 7.96 -7.98 -10.49
C TYR A 171 7.00 -8.68 -9.52
N LYS A 172 7.41 -9.84 -9.02
CA LYS A 172 6.53 -10.73 -8.23
C LYS A 172 6.46 -10.41 -6.74
N THR A 173 7.33 -9.55 -6.22
CA THR A 173 7.39 -9.22 -4.78
C THR A 173 7.72 -7.75 -4.57
N VAL A 174 7.42 -7.24 -3.38
CA VAL A 174 7.82 -5.88 -2.97
C VAL A 174 9.34 -5.69 -3.07
N PHE A 175 10.10 -6.76 -2.77
CA PHE A 175 11.55 -6.73 -2.90
C PHE A 175 11.99 -6.54 -4.36
N LEU A 176 11.40 -7.28 -5.31
CA LEU A 176 11.76 -7.12 -6.72
C LEU A 176 11.38 -5.74 -7.25
N VAL A 177 10.26 -5.17 -6.77
CA VAL A 177 9.89 -3.78 -7.09
C VAL A 177 10.94 -2.80 -6.56
N SER A 178 11.40 -2.95 -5.31
CA SER A 178 12.38 -2.02 -4.71
C SER A 178 13.77 -2.07 -5.34
N GLN A 179 14.09 -3.14 -6.07
CA GLN A 179 15.34 -3.26 -6.85
C GLN A 179 15.17 -2.78 -8.30
N GLY A 180 13.95 -2.51 -8.75
CA GLY A 180 13.66 -2.15 -10.14
C GLY A 180 14.12 -0.74 -10.49
N ARG A 181 14.58 -0.54 -11.74
CA ARG A 181 14.82 0.79 -12.30
C ARG A 181 13.50 1.34 -12.87
N CYS A 182 13.12 2.56 -12.50
CA CYS A 182 11.83 3.13 -12.84
C CYS A 182 11.53 3.13 -14.35
N GLU A 183 12.52 3.47 -15.18
CA GLU A 183 12.41 3.45 -16.65
C GLU A 183 12.10 2.04 -17.19
N GLU A 184 12.85 1.04 -16.71
CA GLU A 184 12.68 -0.36 -17.12
C GLU A 184 11.34 -0.92 -16.66
N MET A 185 10.93 -0.63 -15.43
CA MET A 185 9.62 -1.00 -14.90
C MET A 185 8.49 -0.40 -15.75
N ALA A 186 8.58 0.89 -16.09
CA ALA A 186 7.60 1.57 -16.91
C ALA A 186 7.50 0.96 -18.31
N GLN A 187 8.64 0.62 -18.91
CA GLN A 187 8.66 -0.02 -20.21
C GLN A 187 7.98 -1.40 -20.17
N ARG A 188 8.36 -2.27 -19.22
CA ARG A 188 7.80 -3.63 -19.12
C ARG A 188 6.30 -3.61 -18.84
N VAL A 189 5.84 -2.76 -17.94
CA VAL A 189 4.40 -2.62 -17.67
C VAL A 189 3.66 -2.09 -18.91
N LYS A 190 4.25 -1.15 -19.66
CA LYS A 190 3.65 -0.64 -20.90
C LYS A 190 3.58 -1.70 -22.00
N GLU A 191 4.50 -2.65 -22.03
CA GLU A 191 4.45 -3.80 -22.94
C GLU A 191 3.30 -4.74 -22.54
N GLU A 192 3.13 -5.01 -21.23
CA GLU A 192 2.02 -5.82 -20.72
C GLU A 192 0.63 -5.21 -20.97
N THR A 193 0.47 -3.90 -20.85
CA THR A 193 -0.83 -3.25 -21.10
C THR A 193 -1.27 -3.35 -22.56
N LYS A 194 -0.33 -3.36 -23.52
CA LYS A 194 -0.63 -3.63 -24.94
C LYS A 194 -1.08 -5.07 -25.17
N ASN A 195 -0.53 -6.02 -24.43
CA ASN A 195 -0.73 -7.45 -24.66
C ASN A 195 -2.02 -7.98 -24.03
N GLN A 196 -2.47 -7.41 -22.90
CA GLN A 196 -3.48 -8.07 -22.07
C GLN A 196 -4.83 -7.34 -21.94
N SER A 197 -5.00 -6.11 -22.47
CA SER A 197 -6.25 -5.31 -22.36
C SER A 197 -6.77 -5.09 -20.93
N ILE A 198 -5.95 -5.31 -19.90
CA ILE A 198 -6.32 -5.23 -18.48
C ILE A 198 -6.43 -3.77 -18.02
N PHE A 199 -5.63 -2.87 -18.60
CA PHE A 199 -5.52 -1.48 -18.17
C PHE A 199 -5.48 -0.55 -19.36
N LYS A 200 -6.36 0.46 -19.34
CA LYS A 200 -6.52 1.45 -20.42
C LYS A 200 -5.77 2.76 -20.19
N GLY A 201 -5.13 2.91 -19.03
CA GLY A 201 -4.36 4.11 -18.69
C GLY A 201 -2.92 4.03 -19.18
N THR A 202 -2.22 5.16 -19.08
CA THR A 202 -0.76 5.23 -19.24
C THR A 202 -0.10 5.28 -17.87
N VAL A 203 0.96 4.51 -17.70
CA VAL A 203 1.81 4.57 -16.51
C VAL A 203 3.16 5.11 -16.96
N GLY A 204 3.67 6.14 -16.28
CA GLY A 204 4.94 6.77 -16.59
C GLY A 204 6.01 6.44 -15.56
N GLU A 205 7.27 6.73 -15.89
CA GLU A 205 8.43 6.56 -14.98
C GLU A 205 8.18 7.18 -13.59
N ARG A 206 7.54 8.36 -13.56
CA ARG A 206 7.20 9.08 -12.32
C ARG A 206 6.23 8.33 -11.41
N ASP A 207 5.39 7.45 -11.96
CA ASP A 207 4.53 6.59 -11.16
C ASP A 207 5.32 5.48 -10.48
N PHE A 208 6.42 5.01 -11.10
CA PHE A 208 7.32 4.01 -10.53
C PHE A 208 8.36 4.60 -9.58
N SER A 209 8.78 5.85 -9.76
CA SER A 209 9.66 6.54 -8.80
C SER A 209 9.01 6.78 -7.43
N ARG A 210 7.73 6.45 -7.31
CA ARG A 210 6.87 6.61 -6.15
C ARG A 210 6.61 5.31 -5.39
N LEU A 211 6.98 4.16 -5.95
CA LEU A 211 6.80 2.82 -5.36
C LEU A 211 8.00 2.45 -4.50
#